data_AF-A0AA44A4D2-F1
#
_entry.id   AF-A0AA44A4D2-F1
#
_cell.length_a   1.000
_cell.length_b   1.000
_cell.length_c   1.000
_cell.angle_alpha   90.00
_cell.angle_beta   90.00
_cell.angle_gamma   90.00
#
_symmetry.space_group_name_H-M   'P 1'
#
loop_
_entity.id
_entity.type
_entity.pdbx_description
1 polymer ?
#
loop_
_entity_poly.entity_id
_entity_poly.type
_entity_poly.pdbx_seq_one_letter_code
_entity_poly.pdbx_strand_id
1 'polypeptide(L)' 'NAAELFSGIRHIAINILTNDKVFKAGLRRKMRKAAMDRNYLASVLTGSGLS' A
#
# COMPACT_ATOMS: atom_id res chain seq x y z
N ASN A 1 -10.95 -19.99 -6.01
CA ASN A 1 -11.58 -18.85 -6.72
C ASN A 1 -10.58 -17.70 -6.79
N ALA A 2 -10.06 -17.36 -7.97
CA ALA A 2 -9.03 -16.32 -8.10
C ALA A 2 -9.52 -14.94 -7.62
N ALA A 3 -10.82 -14.64 -7.80
CA ALA A 3 -11.44 -13.39 -7.38
C ALA A 3 -11.35 -13.13 -5.87
N GLU A 4 -11.57 -14.15 -5.04
CA GLU A 4 -11.48 -14.04 -3.58
C GLU A 4 -10.06 -13.73 -3.12
N LEU A 5 -9.05 -14.36 -3.75
CA LEU A 5 -7.65 -14.08 -3.48
C LEU A 5 -7.30 -12.62 -3.82
N PHE A 6 -7.69 -12.16 -5.01
CA PHE A 6 -7.44 -10.78 -5.42
C PHE A 6 -8.15 -9.76 -4.52
N SER A 7 -9.36 -10.08 -4.05
CA SER A 7 -10.09 -9.25 -3.08
C SER A 7 -9.33 -9.13 -1.75
N GLY A 8 -8.81 -10.25 -1.23
CA GLY A 8 -7.99 -10.28 -0.02
C GLY A 8 -6.72 -9.43 -0.13
N ILE A 9 -5.96 -9.61 -1.23
CA ILE A 9 -4.74 -8.83 -1.50
C ILE A 9 -5.07 -7.33 -1.59
N ARG A 10 -6.16 -6.98 -2.29
CA ARG A 10 -6.61 -5.59 -2.42
C ARG A 10 -6.93 -4.96 -1.07
N HIS A 11 -7.63 -5.69 -0.20
CA HIS A 11 -7.98 -5.19 1.12
C HIS A 11 -6.74 -4.90 1.99
N ILE A 12 -5.77 -5.83 2.00
CA ILE A 12 -4.50 -5.67 2.71
C ILE A 12 -3.73 -4.45 2.19
N ALA A 13 -3.59 -4.31 0.86
CA ALA A 13 -2.90 -3.18 0.25
C ALA A 13 -3.56 -1.83 0.58
N ILE A 14 -4.90 -1.76 0.59
CA ILE A 14 -5.64 -0.55 0.96
C ILE A 14 -5.41 -0.21 2.44
N ASN A 15 -5.44 -1.20 3.33
CA ASN A 15 -5.21 -0.98 4.76
C ASN A 15 -3.81 -0.42 5.02
N ILE A 16 -2.78 -1.00 4.39
CA ILE A 16 -1.39 -0.55 4.51
C ILE A 16 -1.25 0.91 4.04
N LEU A 17 -1.77 1.23 2.85
CA LEU A 17 -1.67 2.58 2.31
C LEU A 17 -2.48 3.59 3.11
N THR A 18 -3.63 3.20 3.65
CA THR A 18 -4.45 4.09 4.49
C THR A 18 -3.74 4.43 5.79
N ASN A 19 -3.06 3.47 6.41
CA ASN A 19 -2.33 3.64 7.67
C ASN A 19 -0.93 4.25 7.53
N ASP A 20 -0.39 4.38 6.32
CA ASP A 20 0.89 5.08 6.10
C ASP A 20 0.84 6.51 6.66
N LYS A 21 1.85 6.84 7.49
CA LYS A 21 2.01 8.14 8.15
C LYS A 21 3.09 9.02 7.50
N VAL A 22 3.95 8.45 6.67
CA VAL A 22 5.09 9.15 6.05
C VAL A 22 4.60 10.10 4.98
N PHE A 23 3.68 9.65 4.11
CA PHE A 23 3.14 10.47 3.04
C PHE A 23 1.68 10.83 3.30
N LYS A 24 1.47 11.97 3.97
CA LYS A 24 0.14 12.49 4.33
C LYS A 24 -0.63 12.99 3.09
N ALA A 25 -1.20 12.05 2.33
CA ALA A 25 -2.00 12.32 1.15
C ALA A 25 -3.18 11.33 1.04
N GLY A 26 -4.16 11.67 0.20
CA GLY A 26 -5.27 10.77 -0.10
C GLY A 26 -4.82 9.46 -0.75
N LEU A 27 -5.60 8.40 -0.56
CA LEU A 27 -5.29 7.02 -1.01
C LEU A 27 -4.86 6.96 -2.48
N ARG A 28 -5.59 7.67 -3.36
CA ARG A 28 -5.34 7.67 -4.80
C ARG A 28 -3.95 8.23 -5.16
N ARG A 29 -3.45 9.21 -4.41
CA ARG A 29 -2.09 9.76 -4.59
C ARG A 29 -1.04 8.83 -3.99
N LYS A 30 -1.33 8.20 -2.84
CA LYS A 30 -0.46 7.18 -2.22
C LYS A 30 -0.27 5.97 -3.14
N MET A 31 -1.35 5.47 -3.76
CA MET A 31 -1.29 4.39 -4.75
C MET A 31 -0.41 4.76 -5.95
N ARG A 32 -0.59 5.95 -6.54
CA ARG A 32 0.26 6.43 -7.64
C ARG A 32 1.73 6.53 -7.23
N LYS A 33 2.00 7.08 -6.04
CA LYS A 33 3.38 7.21 -5.55
C LYS A 33 4.03 5.84 -5.32
N ALA A 34 3.31 4.90 -4.71
CA ALA A 34 3.80 3.53 -4.49
C ALA A 34 4.08 2.78 -5.80
N ALA A 35 3.32 3.07 -6.86
CA ALA A 35 3.56 2.49 -8.18
C ALA A 35 4.79 3.08 -8.90
N MET A 36 5.22 4.30 -8.56
CA MET A 36 6.29 5.02 -9.26
C MET A 36 7.62 5.04 -8.49
N ASP A 37 7.57 5.11 -7.15
CA ASP A 37 8.74 5.30 -6.31
C ASP A 37 8.99 4.05 -5.46
N ARG A 38 10.02 3.29 -5.84
CA ARG A 38 10.41 2.04 -5.14
C ARG A 38 10.81 2.30 -3.70
N ASN A 39 11.42 3.45 -3.40
CA ASN A 39 11.82 3.81 -2.04
C ASN A 39 10.61 4.05 -1.14
N TYR A 40 9.61 4.79 -1.63
CA TYR A 40 8.35 4.95 -0.93
C TYR A 40 7.59 3.63 -0.80
N LEU A 41 7.57 2.78 -1.83
CA LEU A 41 6.97 1.45 -1.71
C LEU A 41 7.65 0.63 -0.60
N ALA A 42 8.99 0.57 -0.60
CA ALA A 42 9.75 -0.11 0.44
C ALA A 42 9.45 0.47 1.83
N SER A 43 9.44 1.80 1.97
CA SER A 43 9.12 2.47 3.23
C SER A 43 7.71 2.13 3.75
N VAL A 44 6.72 2.03 2.86
CA VAL A 44 5.35 1.61 3.21
C VAL A 44 5.29 0.15 3.67
N LEU A 45 6.02 -0.75 3.01
CA LEU A 45 6.09 -2.17 3.37
C LEU A 45 6.84 -2.38 4.71
N THR A 46 7.95 -1.66 4.92
CA THR A 46 8.67 -1.66 6.20
C THR A 46 7.84 -1.05 7.32
N GLY A 47 7.13 0.06 7.06
CA GLY A 47 6.23 0.68 8.03
C GLY A 47 5.03 -0.18 8.40
N SER A 48 4.72 -1.22 7.62
CA SER A 48 3.64 -2.19 7.91
C SER A 48 4.14 -3.52 8.48
N GLY A 49 5.45 -3.68 8.70
CA GLY A 49 6.04 -4.90 9.26
C GLY A 49 6.16 -6.06 8.27
N LEU A 50 6.10 -5.78 6.96
CA LEU A 50 6.16 -6.76 5.87
C LEU A 50 7.51 -6.77 5.15
N SER A 51 8.61 -6.48 5.87
CA SER A 51 9.97 -6.43 5.30
C SER A 51 10.58 -7.80 5.05
#